data_AF-A0A800KM66-F1
#
_entry.id   AF-A0A800KM66-F1
#
_cell.length_a   1.000
_cell.length_b   1.000
_cell.length_c   1.000
_cell.angle_alpha   90.00
_cell.angle_beta   90.00
_cell.angle_gamma   90.00
#
_symmetry.space_group_name_H-M   'P 1'
#
loop_
_entity.id
_entity.type
_entity.pdbx_description
1 polymer ?
#
loop_
_entity_poly.entity_id
_entity_poly.type
_entity_poly.pdbx_seq_one_letter_code
_entity_poly.pdbx_strand_id
1 'polypeptide(L)'
;MSAPNPNRPPGSPAVALLLGWFMPGAGHLYLGKLKTGLMVFVVIEALYALGLYFSGGMFLEYLPPEMRGPYAGLLTPEVGNLGALLVQMSHYGYGVGHPRPYPPLMDLGTTLTAASGVLNMVVLTSAHLGARRQQPCQGPGPSPSVAAGASLVLPGLGQFLQGRRGRGAVIAILLVGLFAVGCCLGDGANLDRERHFYYWAGQSMLGLPALVTEFAFGHPRLSLEIPYADGGVVLGCVAGMLNVLVMLDAFHYAEHGPETNERGGGQAA
;
A
#
# COMPACT_ATOMS: atom_id res chain seq x y z
N MET A 1 36.86 -26.12 -4.41
CA MET A 1 35.57 -25.42 -4.27
C MET A 1 35.41 -25.02 -2.81
N SER A 2 35.61 -23.75 -2.48
CA SER A 2 35.41 -23.27 -1.11
C SER A 2 33.94 -23.35 -0.75
N ALA A 3 33.61 -23.95 0.40
CA ALA A 3 32.24 -23.96 0.91
C ALA A 3 31.71 -22.52 1.01
N PRO A 4 30.45 -22.26 0.63
CA PRO A 4 29.88 -20.93 0.71
C PRO A 4 29.96 -20.45 2.17
N ASN A 5 30.56 -19.27 2.38
CA ASN A 5 30.73 -18.69 3.70
C ASN A 5 29.34 -18.41 4.31
N PRO A 6 28.96 -19.05 5.43
CA PRO A 6 27.64 -18.89 6.03
C PRO A 6 27.36 -17.46 6.50
N ASN A 7 28.38 -16.61 6.60
CA ASN A 7 28.28 -15.23 7.06
C ASN A 7 28.15 -14.20 5.92
N ARG A 8 27.97 -14.61 4.66
CA ARG A 8 27.74 -13.66 3.56
C ARG A 8 26.23 -13.43 3.38
N PRO A 9 25.75 -12.16 3.36
CA PRO A 9 24.36 -11.91 3.03
C PRO A 9 24.01 -12.50 1.67
N PRO A 10 22.79 -13.04 1.48
CA PRO A 10 22.42 -13.79 0.28
C PRO A 10 22.43 -12.94 -1.00
N GLY A 11 22.41 -11.60 -0.88
CA GLY A 11 22.61 -10.67 -1.97
C GLY A 11 22.54 -9.22 -1.49
N SER A 12 22.83 -8.27 -2.38
CA SER A 12 22.65 -6.82 -2.09
C SER A 12 21.17 -6.47 -1.84
N PRO A 13 20.82 -5.85 -0.69
CA PRO A 13 19.44 -5.44 -0.37
C PRO A 13 18.89 -4.36 -1.30
N ALA A 14 19.75 -3.45 -1.78
CA ALA A 14 19.35 -2.42 -2.73
C ALA A 14 18.99 -3.04 -4.09
N VAL A 15 19.75 -4.04 -4.55
CA VAL A 15 19.47 -4.76 -5.80
C VAL A 15 18.17 -5.55 -5.69
N ALA A 16 17.95 -6.26 -4.57
CA ALA A 16 16.71 -6.98 -4.34
C ALA A 16 15.48 -6.05 -4.35
N LEU A 17 15.62 -4.85 -3.77
CA LEU A 17 14.59 -3.82 -3.74
C LEU A 17 14.32 -3.26 -5.15
N LEU A 18 15.35 -2.83 -5.88
CA LEU A 18 15.20 -2.23 -7.21
C LEU A 18 14.60 -3.24 -8.21
N LEU A 19 15.06 -4.49 -8.19
CA LEU A 19 14.49 -5.54 -9.03
C LEU A 19 13.02 -5.79 -8.69
N GLY A 20 12.67 -5.91 -7.40
CA GLY A 20 11.29 -6.14 -6.97
C GLY A 20 10.34 -4.97 -7.24
N TRP A 21 10.84 -3.73 -7.16
CA TRP A 21 10.08 -2.53 -7.49
C TRP A 21 9.77 -2.44 -8.99
N PHE A 22 10.76 -2.75 -9.83
CA PHE A 22 10.58 -2.76 -11.28
C PHE A 22 9.72 -3.94 -11.76
N MET A 23 10.00 -5.15 -11.28
CA MET A 23 9.27 -6.37 -11.63
C MET A 23 8.89 -7.14 -10.36
N PRO A 24 7.60 -7.22 -10.00
CA PRO A 24 7.14 -7.92 -8.82
C PRO A 24 7.73 -9.33 -8.72
N GLY A 25 8.22 -9.69 -7.53
CA GLY A 25 8.83 -11.00 -7.28
C GLY A 25 10.29 -11.16 -7.73
N ALA A 26 10.83 -10.29 -8.60
CA ALA A 26 12.21 -10.40 -9.08
C ALA A 26 13.26 -10.31 -7.97
N GLY A 27 13.02 -9.49 -6.94
CA GLY A 27 13.86 -9.44 -5.74
C GLY A 27 13.94 -10.78 -4.99
N HIS A 28 12.86 -11.56 -4.97
CA HIS A 28 12.84 -12.90 -4.37
C HIS A 28 13.57 -13.92 -5.25
N LEU A 29 13.40 -13.83 -6.57
CA LEU A 29 14.13 -14.67 -7.53
C LEU A 29 15.64 -14.45 -7.45
N TYR A 30 16.07 -13.20 -7.32
CA TYR A 30 17.47 -12.82 -7.12
C TYR A 30 18.08 -13.46 -5.87
N LEU A 31 17.30 -13.62 -4.81
CA LEU A 31 17.71 -14.30 -3.57
C LEU A 31 17.55 -15.83 -3.63
N GLY A 32 17.28 -16.41 -4.81
CA GLY A 32 17.09 -17.84 -5.01
C GLY A 32 15.74 -18.40 -4.54
N LYS A 33 14.79 -17.55 -4.14
CA LYS A 33 13.46 -17.95 -3.65
C LYS A 33 12.47 -18.07 -4.81
N LEU A 34 12.68 -19.07 -5.69
CA LEU A 34 11.92 -19.25 -6.93
C LEU A 34 10.40 -19.31 -6.71
N LYS A 35 9.94 -20.14 -5.78
CA LYS A 35 8.49 -20.33 -5.51
C LYS A 35 7.83 -19.02 -5.07
N THR A 36 8.44 -18.32 -4.12
CA THR A 36 7.93 -17.03 -3.62
C THR A 36 7.95 -15.97 -4.72
N GLY A 37 9.06 -15.86 -5.46
CA GLY A 37 9.16 -14.88 -6.55
C GLY A 37 8.10 -15.09 -7.63
N LEU A 38 7.88 -16.33 -8.08
CA LEU A 38 6.87 -16.63 -9.09
C LEU A 38 5.45 -16.38 -8.57
N MET A 39 5.13 -16.79 -7.34
CA MET A 39 3.83 -16.54 -6.74
C MET A 39 3.53 -15.03 -6.64
N VAL A 40 4.52 -14.24 -6.20
CA VAL A 40 4.40 -12.78 -6.08
C VAL A 40 4.19 -12.14 -7.45
N PHE A 41 4.98 -12.55 -8.45
CA PHE A 41 4.83 -12.09 -9.82
C PHE A 41 3.41 -12.35 -10.33
N VAL A 42 2.95 -13.60 -10.26
CA VAL A 42 1.63 -13.99 -10.76
C VAL A 42 0.51 -13.22 -10.07
N VAL A 43 0.53 -13.10 -8.73
CA VAL A 43 -0.55 -12.42 -8.00
C VAL A 43 -0.59 -10.93 -8.33
N ILE A 44 0.56 -10.25 -8.29
CA ILE A 44 0.61 -8.79 -8.47
C ILE A 44 0.34 -8.41 -9.93
N GLU A 45 0.94 -9.12 -10.88
CA GLU A 45 0.71 -8.87 -12.31
C GLU A 45 -0.71 -9.25 -12.74
N ALA A 46 -1.31 -10.30 -12.16
CA ALA A 46 -2.72 -10.62 -12.43
C ALA A 46 -3.66 -9.51 -11.94
N LEU A 47 -3.41 -8.95 -10.75
CA LEU A 47 -4.18 -7.79 -10.25
C LEU A 47 -4.03 -6.59 -11.20
N TYR A 48 -2.80 -6.26 -11.61
CA TYR A 48 -2.56 -5.14 -12.52
C TYR A 48 -3.23 -5.37 -13.88
N ALA A 49 -3.04 -6.55 -14.48
CA ALA A 49 -3.60 -6.89 -15.79
C ALA A 49 -5.14 -6.92 -15.79
N LEU A 50 -5.76 -7.49 -14.76
CA LEU A 50 -7.21 -7.44 -14.57
C LEU A 50 -7.68 -6.00 -14.38
N GLY A 51 -6.92 -5.20 -13.62
CA GLY A 51 -7.19 -3.78 -13.43
C GLY A 51 -7.18 -2.99 -14.74
N LEU A 52 -6.16 -3.22 -15.57
CA LEU A 52 -6.08 -2.66 -16.92
C LEU A 52 -7.24 -3.10 -17.81
N TYR A 53 -7.58 -4.39 -17.77
CA TYR A 53 -8.67 -4.94 -18.57
C TYR A 53 -10.01 -4.29 -18.22
N PHE A 54 -10.34 -4.18 -16.93
CA PHE A 54 -11.61 -3.60 -16.48
C PHE A 54 -11.68 -2.07 -16.64
N SER A 55 -10.55 -1.38 -16.50
CA SER A 55 -10.47 0.07 -16.74
C SER A 55 -10.30 0.44 -18.21
N GLY A 56 -10.08 -0.51 -19.12
CA GLY A 56 -9.73 -0.24 -20.51
C GLY A 56 -8.41 0.54 -20.67
N GLY A 57 -7.53 0.47 -19.66
CA GLY A 57 -6.32 1.30 -19.57
C GLY A 57 -6.58 2.78 -19.29
N MET A 58 -7.78 3.15 -18.81
CA MET A 58 -8.19 4.54 -18.67
C MET A 58 -8.00 5.10 -17.26
N PHE A 59 -7.47 4.35 -16.30
CA PHE A 59 -7.43 4.77 -14.89
C PHE A 59 -6.65 6.09 -14.63
N LEU A 60 -5.74 6.47 -15.54
CA LEU A 60 -5.02 7.75 -15.50
C LEU A 60 -5.79 8.90 -16.17
N GLU A 61 -6.86 8.62 -16.90
CA GLU A 61 -7.73 9.64 -17.50
C GLU A 61 -8.53 10.41 -16.43
N TYR A 62 -8.75 9.82 -15.25
CA TYR A 62 -9.28 10.50 -14.06
C TYR A 62 -8.46 11.74 -13.68
N LEU A 63 -7.16 11.76 -14.00
CA LEU A 63 -6.32 12.90 -13.66
C LEU A 63 -6.72 14.12 -14.50
N PRO A 64 -7.04 15.27 -13.86
CA PRO A 64 -7.39 16.50 -14.58
C PRO A 64 -6.26 16.95 -15.52
N PRO A 65 -6.57 17.50 -16.71
CA PRO A 65 -5.57 17.90 -17.71
C PRO A 65 -4.43 18.75 -17.16
N GLU A 66 -4.73 19.68 -16.26
CA GLU A 66 -3.81 20.59 -15.58
C GLU A 66 -2.80 19.89 -14.66
N MET A 67 -3.10 18.68 -14.19
CA MET A 67 -2.22 17.89 -13.32
C MET A 67 -1.40 16.84 -14.10
N ARG A 68 -1.62 16.71 -15.41
CA ARG A 68 -0.92 15.74 -16.27
C ARG A 68 0.50 16.22 -16.59
N GLY A 69 1.43 15.86 -15.71
CA GLY A 69 2.86 16.10 -15.89
C GLY A 69 3.63 14.82 -16.23
N PRO A 70 4.93 14.94 -16.61
CA PRO A 70 5.80 13.79 -16.85
C PRO A 70 5.93 12.85 -15.63
N TYR A 71 5.79 13.42 -14.43
CA TYR A 71 5.96 12.70 -13.17
C TYR A 71 4.66 12.39 -12.44
N ALA A 72 3.49 12.77 -12.99
CA ALA A 72 2.22 12.62 -12.27
C ALA A 72 1.89 11.16 -11.96
N GLY A 73 2.24 10.23 -12.87
CA GLY A 73 2.14 8.79 -12.60
C GLY A 73 2.95 8.31 -11.39
N LEU A 74 4.07 8.95 -11.06
CA LEU A 74 4.92 8.53 -9.93
C LEU A 74 4.27 8.81 -8.58
N LEU A 75 3.24 9.66 -8.53
CA LEU A 75 2.49 9.99 -7.32
C LEU A 75 1.28 9.08 -7.12
N THR A 76 1.08 8.11 -8.02
CA THR A 76 -0.02 7.15 -7.97
C THR A 76 0.35 5.91 -7.16
N PRO A 77 -0.61 5.21 -6.53
CA PRO A 77 -0.31 3.95 -5.82
C PRO A 77 0.26 2.88 -6.76
N GLU A 78 -0.08 2.94 -8.05
CA GLU A 78 0.46 2.07 -9.11
C GLU A 78 1.99 2.15 -9.24
N VAL A 79 2.63 3.23 -8.78
CA VAL A 79 4.10 3.37 -8.80
C VAL A 79 4.81 2.25 -8.04
N GLY A 80 4.12 1.60 -7.09
CA GLY A 80 4.65 0.43 -6.41
C GLY A 80 4.92 -0.75 -7.34
N ASN A 81 4.25 -0.85 -8.49
CA ASN A 81 4.57 -1.75 -9.60
C ASN A 81 5.08 -0.94 -10.80
N LEU A 82 6.34 -0.51 -10.72
CA LEU A 82 6.89 0.47 -11.66
C LEU A 82 6.90 -0.05 -13.10
N GLY A 83 7.27 -1.32 -13.33
CA GLY A 83 7.33 -1.90 -14.67
C GLY A 83 5.96 -1.87 -15.35
N ALA A 84 4.92 -2.32 -14.66
CA ALA A 84 3.56 -2.29 -15.19
C ALA A 84 3.04 -0.87 -15.42
N LEU A 85 3.36 0.08 -14.52
CA LEU A 85 3.03 1.50 -14.71
C LEU A 85 3.73 2.11 -15.93
N LEU A 86 5.00 1.77 -16.18
CA LEU A 86 5.72 2.25 -17.36
C LEU A 86 5.11 1.67 -18.65
N VAL A 87 4.71 0.40 -18.64
CA VAL A 87 3.98 -0.23 -19.76
C VAL A 87 2.65 0.50 -19.99
N GLN A 88 1.87 0.74 -18.94
CA GLN A 88 0.63 1.51 -19.00
C GLN A 88 0.85 2.90 -19.60
N MET A 89 1.86 3.64 -19.12
CA MET A 89 2.19 4.97 -19.63
C MET A 89 2.60 4.94 -21.10
N SER A 90 3.32 3.90 -21.53
CA SER A 90 3.76 3.76 -22.93
C SER A 90 2.63 3.44 -23.90
N HIS A 91 1.61 2.70 -23.46
CA HIS A 91 0.51 2.24 -24.32
C HIS A 91 -0.73 3.14 -24.26
N TYR A 92 -1.08 3.64 -23.08
CA TYR A 92 -2.33 4.38 -22.83
C TYR A 92 -2.09 5.83 -22.41
N GLY A 93 -1.05 6.08 -21.62
CA GLY A 93 -0.74 7.42 -21.10
C GLY A 93 -1.93 8.04 -20.34
N TYR A 94 -2.27 9.29 -20.69
CA TYR A 94 -3.44 10.00 -20.15
C TYR A 94 -4.66 9.95 -21.08
N GLY A 95 -4.74 8.94 -21.93
CA GLY A 95 -5.82 8.75 -22.89
C GLY A 95 -5.67 9.57 -24.18
N VAL A 96 -6.78 9.65 -24.91
CA VAL A 96 -6.86 10.17 -26.29
C VAL A 96 -7.06 11.68 -26.39
N GLY A 97 -6.99 12.41 -25.27
CA GLY A 97 -7.08 13.88 -25.22
C GLY A 97 -8.48 14.47 -25.42
N HIS A 98 -9.53 13.64 -25.45
CA HIS A 98 -10.92 14.08 -25.48
C HIS A 98 -11.78 13.22 -24.53
N PRO A 99 -12.84 13.77 -23.93
CA PRO A 99 -13.70 13.03 -23.01
C PRO A 99 -14.37 11.85 -23.72
N ARG A 100 -14.38 10.69 -23.04
CA ARG A 100 -15.10 9.48 -23.46
C ARG A 100 -15.70 8.78 -22.25
N PRO A 101 -16.80 8.02 -22.42
CA PRO A 101 -17.41 7.30 -21.30
C PRO A 101 -16.44 6.28 -20.69
N TYR A 102 -16.36 6.26 -19.35
CA TYR A 102 -15.61 5.25 -18.63
C TYR A 102 -16.27 3.86 -18.75
N PRO A 103 -15.49 2.77 -18.82
CA PRO A 103 -16.02 1.41 -18.80
C PRO A 103 -16.85 1.14 -17.53
N PRO A 104 -17.82 0.21 -17.56
CA PRO A 104 -18.68 -0.07 -16.41
C PRO A 104 -17.94 -0.57 -15.16
N LEU A 105 -16.75 -1.15 -15.32
CA LEU A 105 -15.94 -1.70 -14.22
C LEU A 105 -14.71 -0.84 -13.94
N MET A 106 -14.76 0.45 -14.27
CA MET A 106 -13.65 1.38 -14.11
C MET A 106 -13.11 1.42 -12.67
N ASP A 107 -13.98 1.58 -11.67
CA ASP A 107 -13.57 1.69 -10.26
C ASP A 107 -12.96 0.41 -9.71
N LEU A 108 -13.47 -0.75 -10.15
CA LEU A 108 -12.82 -2.03 -9.88
C LEU A 108 -11.45 -2.10 -10.55
N GLY A 109 -11.36 -1.65 -11.80
CA GLY A 109 -10.12 -1.59 -12.55
C GLY A 109 -9.03 -0.77 -11.84
N THR A 110 -9.38 0.46 -11.44
CA THR A 110 -8.48 1.41 -10.75
C THR A 110 -8.09 0.90 -9.36
N THR A 111 -9.01 0.25 -8.65
CA THR A 111 -8.73 -0.37 -7.34
C THR A 111 -7.72 -1.51 -7.49
N LEU A 112 -7.88 -2.37 -8.50
CA LEU A 112 -6.98 -3.50 -8.73
C LEU A 112 -5.57 -3.04 -9.14
N THR A 113 -5.45 -2.02 -10.00
CA THR A 113 -4.14 -1.45 -10.35
C THR A 113 -3.48 -0.82 -9.11
N ALA A 114 -4.21 -0.03 -8.34
CA ALA A 114 -3.71 0.56 -7.10
C ALA A 114 -3.27 -0.50 -6.09
N ALA A 115 -4.12 -1.50 -5.85
CA ALA A 115 -3.83 -2.61 -4.92
C ALA A 115 -2.57 -3.38 -5.33
N SER A 116 -2.36 -3.61 -6.62
CA SER A 116 -1.15 -4.28 -7.12
C SER A 116 0.13 -3.52 -6.74
N GLY A 117 0.15 -2.19 -6.89
CA GLY A 117 1.30 -1.36 -6.53
C GLY A 117 1.56 -1.35 -5.02
N VAL A 118 0.51 -1.13 -4.23
CA VAL A 118 0.60 -1.09 -2.76
C VAL A 118 1.05 -2.45 -2.20
N LEU A 119 0.50 -3.56 -2.72
CA LEU A 119 0.91 -4.91 -2.32
C LEU A 119 2.36 -5.19 -2.72
N ASN A 120 2.82 -4.73 -3.88
CA ASN A 120 4.22 -4.89 -4.27
C ASN A 120 5.17 -4.21 -3.30
N MET A 121 4.83 -3.02 -2.79
CA MET A 121 5.63 -2.31 -1.78
C MET A 121 5.80 -3.11 -0.49
N VAL A 122 4.75 -3.80 -0.03
CA VAL A 122 4.82 -4.69 1.14
C VAL A 122 5.75 -5.87 0.86
N VAL A 123 5.63 -6.49 -0.31
CA VAL A 123 6.36 -7.70 -0.66
C VAL A 123 7.83 -7.42 -0.98
N LEU A 124 8.16 -6.34 -1.69
CA LEU A 124 9.56 -5.97 -1.95
C LEU A 124 10.31 -5.65 -0.66
N THR A 125 9.61 -5.16 0.37
CA THR A 125 10.20 -4.97 1.71
C THR A 125 10.63 -6.31 2.31
N SER A 126 9.90 -7.39 2.04
CA SER A 126 10.27 -8.75 2.46
C SER A 126 11.55 -9.24 1.76
N ALA A 127 11.67 -8.98 0.45
CA ALA A 127 12.89 -9.28 -0.30
C ALA A 127 14.08 -8.47 0.24
N HIS A 128 13.88 -7.18 0.47
CA HIS A 128 14.90 -6.30 1.04
C HIS A 128 15.38 -6.79 2.41
N LEU A 129 14.45 -7.12 3.31
CA LEU A 129 14.78 -7.70 4.62
C LEU A 129 15.53 -9.03 4.49
N GLY A 130 15.08 -9.91 3.59
CA GLY A 130 15.72 -11.20 3.34
C GLY A 130 17.14 -11.09 2.82
N ALA A 131 17.45 -10.04 2.05
CA ALA A 131 18.79 -9.74 1.58
C ALA A 131 19.68 -9.13 2.67
N ARG A 132 19.11 -8.29 3.54
CA ARG A 132 19.82 -7.55 4.59
C ARG A 132 20.20 -8.43 5.78
N ARG A 133 19.35 -9.40 6.15
CA ARG A 133 19.41 -10.03 7.47
C ARG A 133 20.17 -11.35 7.50
N GLN A 134 20.97 -11.49 8.55
CA GLN A 134 21.67 -12.72 8.93
C GLN A 134 21.08 -13.37 10.20
N GLN A 135 20.37 -12.57 11.01
CA GLN A 135 19.76 -13.03 12.25
C GLN A 135 18.23 -13.12 12.12
N PRO A 136 17.57 -14.03 12.87
CA PRO A 136 16.12 -14.12 12.93
C PRO A 136 15.49 -12.83 13.46
N CYS A 137 14.23 -12.58 13.08
CA CYS A 137 13.44 -11.53 13.71
C CYS A 137 13.17 -11.91 15.18
N GLN A 138 13.26 -10.96 16.09
CA GLN A 138 13.09 -11.21 17.53
C GLN A 138 11.65 -10.96 18.02
N GLY A 139 10.86 -10.21 17.25
CA GLY A 139 9.51 -9.85 17.66
C GLY A 139 8.51 -11.00 17.61
N PRO A 140 7.54 -11.04 18.53
CA PRO A 140 6.50 -12.05 18.52
C PRO A 140 5.52 -11.83 17.36
N GLY A 141 4.96 -12.92 16.85
CA GLY A 141 3.93 -12.90 15.81
C GLY A 141 4.49 -13.08 14.39
N PRO A 142 3.80 -12.55 13.37
CA PRO A 142 4.16 -12.76 11.97
C PRO A 142 5.44 -11.99 11.58
N SER A 143 6.00 -12.32 10.42
CA SER A 143 7.16 -11.60 9.88
C SER A 143 6.86 -10.10 9.68
N PRO A 144 7.88 -9.21 9.70
CA PRO A 144 7.65 -7.76 9.64
C PRO A 144 6.81 -7.30 8.46
N SER A 145 7.06 -7.83 7.26
CA SER A 145 6.26 -7.51 6.06
C SER A 145 4.82 -7.99 6.17
N VAL A 146 4.58 -9.15 6.79
CA VAL A 146 3.22 -9.68 7.00
C VAL A 146 2.50 -8.86 8.08
N ALA A 147 3.20 -8.44 9.14
CA ALA A 147 2.63 -7.57 10.17
C ALA A 147 2.22 -6.21 9.58
N ALA A 148 3.08 -5.60 8.77
CA ALA A 148 2.77 -4.36 8.06
C ALA A 148 1.62 -4.56 7.06
N GLY A 149 1.64 -5.63 6.26
CA GLY A 149 0.58 -5.96 5.32
C GLY A 149 -0.76 -6.23 6.00
N ALA A 150 -0.76 -6.84 7.19
CA ALA A 150 -1.97 -7.01 7.97
C ALA A 150 -2.57 -5.66 8.39
N SER A 151 -1.74 -4.72 8.87
CA SER A 151 -2.20 -3.36 9.20
C SER A 151 -2.62 -2.54 7.99
N LEU A 152 -2.04 -2.80 6.81
CA LEU A 152 -2.51 -2.24 5.55
C LEU A 152 -3.93 -2.71 5.21
N VAL A 153 -4.20 -4.01 5.36
CA VAL A 153 -5.54 -4.58 5.06
C VAL A 153 -6.58 -4.03 6.03
N LEU A 154 -6.27 -4.02 7.32
CA LEU A 154 -7.15 -3.50 8.35
C LEU A 154 -6.32 -2.77 9.43
N PRO A 155 -6.62 -1.51 9.74
CA PRO A 155 -5.90 -0.75 10.76
C PRO A 155 -5.85 -1.50 12.10
N GLY A 156 -4.63 -1.65 12.65
CA GLY A 156 -4.40 -2.33 13.92
C GLY A 156 -4.37 -3.86 13.88
N LEU A 157 -4.62 -4.51 12.73
CA LEU A 157 -4.58 -5.97 12.62
C LEU A 157 -3.17 -6.53 12.84
N GLY A 158 -2.11 -5.87 12.33
CA GLY A 158 -0.73 -6.28 12.59
C GLY A 158 -0.39 -6.28 14.08
N GLN A 159 -0.79 -5.23 14.80
CA GLN A 159 -0.66 -5.14 16.26
C GLN A 159 -1.43 -6.27 16.96
N PHE A 160 -2.64 -6.59 16.48
CA PHE A 160 -3.47 -7.65 17.04
C PHE A 160 -2.80 -9.03 16.87
N LEU A 161 -2.25 -9.32 15.69
CA LEU A 161 -1.52 -10.57 15.40
C LEU A 161 -0.22 -10.71 16.19
N GLN A 162 0.36 -9.60 16.64
CA GLN A 162 1.53 -9.56 17.52
C GLN A 162 1.17 -9.72 19.01
N GLY A 163 -0.10 -9.92 19.35
CA GLY A 163 -0.58 -10.01 20.72
C GLY A 163 -0.85 -8.66 21.39
N ARG A 164 -0.56 -7.53 20.72
CA ARG A 164 -0.81 -6.16 21.21
C ARG A 164 -2.28 -5.76 21.00
N ARG A 165 -3.21 -6.61 21.46
CA ARG A 165 -4.66 -6.54 21.14
C ARG A 165 -5.31 -5.21 21.53
N GLY A 166 -5.03 -4.71 22.76
CA GLY A 166 -5.57 -3.42 23.21
C GLY A 166 -5.12 -2.26 22.34
N ARG A 167 -3.83 -2.23 21.96
CA ARG A 167 -3.27 -1.24 21.06
C ARG A 167 -3.89 -1.33 19.66
N GLY A 168 -4.03 -2.55 19.13
CA GLY A 168 -4.68 -2.79 17.84
C GLY A 168 -6.12 -2.27 17.80
N ALA A 169 -6.90 -2.55 18.84
CA ALA A 169 -8.28 -2.07 18.95
C ALA A 169 -8.36 -0.53 19.02
N VAL A 170 -7.52 0.12 19.84
CA VAL A 170 -7.47 1.59 19.93
C VAL A 170 -7.10 2.20 18.58
N ILE A 171 -6.12 1.66 17.88
CA ILE A 171 -5.72 2.13 16.54
C ILE A 171 -6.89 1.99 15.56
N ALA A 172 -7.55 0.84 15.53
CA ALA A 172 -8.68 0.61 14.64
C ALA A 172 -9.79 1.64 14.89
N ILE A 173 -10.17 1.85 16.15
CA ILE A 173 -11.21 2.82 16.54
C ILE A 173 -10.82 4.24 16.13
N LEU A 174 -9.58 4.66 16.39
CA LEU A 174 -9.14 6.03 16.09
C LEU A 174 -9.07 6.29 14.58
N LEU A 175 -8.48 5.38 13.81
CA LEU A 175 -8.32 5.59 12.37
C LEU A 175 -9.64 5.43 11.60
N VAL A 176 -10.43 4.40 11.93
CA VAL A 176 -11.76 4.23 11.32
C VAL A 176 -12.71 5.35 11.76
N GLY A 177 -12.64 5.77 13.02
CA GLY A 177 -13.42 6.90 13.52
C GLY A 177 -13.07 8.21 12.83
N LEU A 178 -11.77 8.52 12.68
CA LEU A 178 -11.31 9.71 11.96
C LEU A 178 -11.76 9.71 10.51
N PHE A 179 -11.65 8.57 9.84
CA PHE A 179 -12.12 8.38 8.47
C PHE A 179 -13.65 8.52 8.36
N ALA A 180 -14.41 7.93 9.28
CA ALA A 180 -15.87 8.02 9.30
C ALA A 180 -16.33 9.47 9.50
N VAL A 181 -15.68 10.23 10.40
CA VAL A 181 -15.91 11.67 10.54
C VAL A 181 -15.64 12.39 9.22
N GLY A 182 -14.55 12.05 8.53
CA GLY A 182 -14.24 12.58 7.20
C GLY A 182 -15.35 12.30 6.18
N CYS A 183 -15.84 11.07 6.13
CA CYS A 183 -16.95 10.68 5.25
C CYS A 183 -18.25 11.42 5.58
N CYS A 184 -18.56 11.60 6.88
CA CYS A 184 -19.74 12.36 7.30
C CYS A 184 -19.65 13.84 6.90
N LEU A 185 -18.48 14.47 7.01
CA LEU A 185 -18.26 15.87 6.61
C LEU A 185 -18.29 16.04 5.08
N GLY A 186 -17.76 15.07 4.36
CA GLY A 186 -17.73 15.04 2.90
C GLY A 186 -18.98 14.43 2.25
N ASP A 187 -20.02 14.10 3.01
CA ASP A 187 -21.24 13.40 2.55
C ASP A 187 -20.94 12.17 1.66
N GLY A 188 -19.87 11.44 1.98
CA GLY A 188 -19.35 10.29 1.20
C GLY A 188 -18.64 10.64 -0.12
N ALA A 189 -18.71 11.89 -0.57
CA ALA A 189 -18.11 12.34 -1.84
C ALA A 189 -16.58 12.45 -1.79
N ASN A 190 -15.98 12.33 -0.61
CA ASN A 190 -14.53 12.36 -0.41
C ASN A 190 -13.80 11.12 -0.98
N LEU A 191 -14.52 10.04 -1.26
CA LEU A 191 -13.98 8.74 -1.70
C LEU A 191 -13.98 8.54 -3.22
N ASP A 192 -13.95 9.63 -3.98
CA ASP A 192 -14.04 9.61 -5.43
C ASP A 192 -12.66 9.91 -6.04
N ARG A 193 -12.06 8.93 -6.74
CA ARG A 193 -10.77 9.11 -7.43
C ARG A 193 -10.87 10.10 -8.61
N GLU A 194 -12.04 10.26 -9.23
CA GLU A 194 -12.25 11.24 -10.30
C GLU A 194 -12.13 12.67 -9.76
N ARG A 195 -12.64 12.91 -8.56
CA ARG A 195 -12.63 14.25 -7.92
C ARG A 195 -11.35 14.53 -7.15
N HIS A 196 -10.87 13.52 -6.44
CA HIS A 196 -9.84 13.66 -5.42
C HIS A 196 -8.64 12.74 -5.68
N PHE A 197 -8.20 12.66 -6.94
CA PHE A 197 -7.24 11.69 -7.45
C PHE A 197 -6.06 11.34 -6.50
N TYR A 198 -5.31 12.33 -6.02
CA TYR A 198 -4.17 12.07 -5.12
C TYR A 198 -4.58 11.84 -3.66
N TYR A 199 -5.64 12.49 -3.19
CA TYR A 199 -6.15 12.27 -1.83
C TYR A 199 -6.79 10.89 -1.69
N TRP A 200 -7.39 10.37 -2.76
CA TRP A 200 -7.90 9.00 -2.84
C TRP A 200 -6.78 7.99 -2.62
N ALA A 201 -5.59 8.21 -3.18
CA ALA A 201 -4.43 7.35 -2.96
C ALA A 201 -4.03 7.31 -1.48
N GLY A 202 -4.02 8.47 -0.81
CA GLY A 202 -3.78 8.56 0.63
C GLY A 202 -4.86 7.88 1.47
N GLN A 203 -6.13 8.09 1.14
CA GLN A 203 -7.30 7.46 1.79
C GLN A 203 -7.26 5.92 1.67
N SER A 204 -6.86 5.42 0.50
CA SER A 204 -6.74 3.99 0.21
C SER A 204 -5.75 3.26 1.14
N MET A 205 -4.80 3.98 1.73
CA MET A 205 -3.85 3.40 2.70
C MET A 205 -4.52 3.00 4.03
N LEU A 206 -5.77 3.41 4.26
CA LEU A 206 -6.59 2.89 5.37
C LEU A 206 -6.99 1.42 5.15
N GLY A 207 -6.90 0.91 3.93
CA GLY A 207 -7.18 -0.49 3.60
C GLY A 207 -8.65 -0.77 3.31
N LEU A 208 -9.12 -1.93 3.73
CA LEU A 208 -10.48 -2.40 3.49
C LEU A 208 -11.57 -1.42 3.96
N PRO A 209 -11.45 -0.72 5.10
CA PRO A 209 -12.47 0.27 5.49
C PRO A 209 -12.70 1.35 4.42
N ALA A 210 -11.63 1.87 3.80
CA ALA A 210 -11.77 2.86 2.74
C ALA A 210 -12.38 2.24 1.48
N LEU A 211 -11.84 1.10 1.02
CA LEU A 211 -12.31 0.43 -0.19
C LEU A 211 -13.79 0.02 -0.09
N VAL A 212 -14.19 -0.61 1.02
CA VAL A 212 -15.59 -1.02 1.23
C VAL A 212 -16.53 0.19 1.25
N THR A 213 -16.10 1.28 1.89
CA THR A 213 -16.92 2.50 1.96
C THR A 213 -17.05 3.17 0.59
N GLU A 214 -15.99 3.18 -0.21
CA GLU A 214 -16.01 3.68 -1.59
C GLU A 214 -16.97 2.88 -2.47
N PHE A 215 -16.88 1.55 -2.48
CA PHE A 215 -17.79 0.73 -3.30
C PHE A 215 -19.26 0.83 -2.84
N ALA A 216 -19.49 1.11 -1.55
CA ALA A 216 -20.83 1.28 -1.02
C ALA A 216 -21.41 2.69 -1.27
N PHE A 217 -20.57 3.74 -1.21
CA PHE A 217 -21.04 5.12 -1.11
C PHE A 217 -20.24 6.16 -1.92
N GLY A 218 -19.10 5.80 -2.52
CA GLY A 218 -18.06 6.72 -3.01
C GLY A 218 -18.37 7.54 -4.26
N HIS A 219 -19.58 7.42 -4.84
CA HIS A 219 -19.95 8.12 -6.07
C HIS A 219 -21.32 8.80 -5.99
N PRO A 220 -21.59 9.64 -4.96
CA PRO A 220 -22.87 10.31 -4.85
C PRO A 220 -23.01 11.38 -5.95
N ARG A 221 -24.23 11.50 -6.51
CA ARG A 221 -24.55 12.61 -7.42
C ARG A 221 -24.66 13.89 -6.61
N LEU A 222 -23.70 14.80 -6.80
CA LEU A 222 -23.72 16.10 -6.15
C LEU A 222 -24.71 17.04 -6.85
N SER A 223 -25.84 17.31 -6.20
CA SER A 223 -26.83 18.31 -6.62
C SER A 223 -26.68 19.64 -5.86
N LEU A 224 -25.87 19.65 -4.81
CA LEU A 224 -25.67 20.77 -3.88
C LEU A 224 -24.18 20.86 -3.50
N GLU A 225 -23.77 22.02 -3.01
CA GLU A 225 -22.44 22.23 -2.45
C GLU A 225 -22.35 21.60 -1.05
N ILE A 226 -21.27 20.85 -0.79
CA ILE A 226 -21.02 20.22 0.51
C ILE A 226 -20.17 21.18 1.36
N PRO A 227 -20.69 21.70 2.50
CA PRO A 227 -20.01 22.75 3.26
C PRO A 227 -18.61 22.38 3.78
N TYR A 228 -18.38 21.09 4.05
CA TYR A 228 -17.14 20.59 4.63
C TYR A 228 -16.42 19.58 3.72
N ALA A 229 -16.60 19.68 2.40
CA ALA A 229 -15.99 18.78 1.43
C ALA A 229 -14.48 18.62 1.62
N ASP A 230 -13.75 19.75 1.67
CA ASP A 230 -12.29 19.75 1.85
C ASP A 230 -11.88 19.14 3.19
N GLY A 231 -12.62 19.45 4.26
CA GLY A 231 -12.39 18.88 5.58
C GLY A 231 -12.55 17.36 5.58
N GLY A 232 -13.58 16.86 4.88
CA GLY A 232 -13.82 15.43 4.73
C GLY A 232 -12.67 14.70 4.03
N VAL A 233 -12.22 15.25 2.89
CA VAL A 233 -11.11 14.71 2.10
C VAL A 233 -9.80 14.70 2.89
N VAL A 234 -9.50 15.80 3.60
CA VAL A 234 -8.28 15.92 4.40
C VAL A 234 -8.30 14.91 5.55
N LEU A 235 -9.39 14.79 6.32
CA LEU A 235 -9.47 13.85 7.43
C LEU A 235 -9.36 12.39 6.97
N GLY A 236 -10.02 12.04 5.88
CA GLY A 236 -9.90 10.70 5.28
C GLY A 236 -8.45 10.40 4.89
N CYS A 237 -7.78 11.33 4.22
CA CYS A 237 -6.40 11.16 3.78
C CYS A 237 -5.44 11.05 4.97
N VAL A 238 -5.62 11.89 6.00
CA VAL A 238 -4.84 11.81 7.24
C VAL A 238 -5.02 10.45 7.91
N ALA A 239 -6.24 9.91 7.97
CA ALA A 239 -6.48 8.57 8.53
C ALA A 239 -5.68 7.49 7.80
N GLY A 240 -5.67 7.51 6.45
CA GLY A 240 -4.88 6.58 5.66
C GLY A 240 -3.37 6.75 5.82
N MET A 241 -2.87 7.99 5.84
CA MET A 241 -1.45 8.27 6.06
C MET A 241 -0.97 7.89 7.48
N LEU A 242 -1.81 8.08 8.49
CA LEU A 242 -1.53 7.58 9.85
C LEU A 242 -1.50 6.05 9.90
N ASN A 243 -2.29 5.36 9.06
CA ASN A 243 -2.20 3.90 8.96
C ASN A 243 -0.83 3.45 8.42
N VAL A 244 -0.17 4.23 7.56
CA VAL A 244 1.21 3.94 7.14
C VAL A 244 2.16 3.96 8.35
N LEU A 245 2.00 4.89 9.29
CA LEU A 245 2.79 4.90 10.53
C LEU A 245 2.50 3.67 11.41
N VAL A 246 1.24 3.23 11.45
CA VAL A 246 0.83 1.99 12.14
C VAL A 246 1.48 0.75 11.50
N MET A 247 1.58 0.71 10.17
CA MET A 247 2.30 -0.34 9.45
C MET A 247 3.78 -0.36 9.83
N LEU A 248 4.42 0.80 9.92
CA LEU A 248 5.82 0.93 10.35
C LEU A 248 6.02 0.49 11.81
N ASP A 249 5.09 0.82 12.71
CA ASP A 249 5.12 0.32 14.08
C ASP A 249 4.99 -1.20 14.15
N ALA A 250 4.07 -1.79 13.38
CA ALA A 250 3.92 -3.24 13.30
C ALA A 250 5.20 -3.89 12.75
N PHE A 251 5.77 -3.30 11.69
CA PHE A 251 7.01 -3.75 11.10
C PHE A 251 8.16 -3.71 12.12
N HIS A 252 8.37 -2.58 12.77
CA HIS A 252 9.46 -2.36 13.71
C HIS A 252 9.37 -3.31 14.92
N TYR A 253 8.16 -3.50 15.45
CA TYR A 253 7.94 -4.39 16.59
C TYR A 253 8.19 -5.86 16.24
N ALA A 254 7.77 -6.32 15.05
CA ALA A 254 8.14 -7.65 14.56
C ALA A 254 9.66 -7.76 14.34
N GLU A 255 10.30 -6.66 13.96
CA GLU A 255 11.71 -6.61 13.65
C GLU A 255 12.60 -6.78 14.91
N HIS A 256 12.29 -6.04 15.98
CA HIS A 256 13.15 -5.89 17.18
C HIS A 256 12.53 -6.49 18.46
N GLY A 257 11.24 -6.79 18.46
CA GLY A 257 10.53 -7.23 19.66
C GLY A 257 10.22 -6.11 20.65
N PRO A 258 9.72 -6.45 21.84
CA PRO A 258 9.48 -5.47 22.90
C PRO A 258 10.80 -4.86 23.37
N GLU A 259 10.80 -3.56 23.66
CA GLU A 259 11.96 -2.91 24.27
C GLU A 259 12.29 -3.57 25.60
N THR A 260 13.42 -4.28 25.66
CA THR A 260 13.93 -4.84 26.91
C THR A 260 14.52 -3.70 27.71
N ASN A 261 13.94 -3.46 28.89
CA ASN A 261 14.36 -2.39 29.80
C ASN A 261 15.69 -2.78 30.48
N GLU A 262 16.81 -2.76 29.76
CA GLU A 262 18.16 -3.01 30.30
C GLU A 262 18.72 -1.79 31.07
N ARG A 263 17.90 -1.19 31.95
CA ARG A 263 18.33 -0.15 32.91
C ARG A 263 17.76 -0.41 34.30
N GLY A 264 18.11 -1.55 34.91
CA GLY A 264 17.69 -1.85 36.28
C GLY A 264 18.51 -2.87 37.06
N GLY A 265 19.68 -3.31 36.57
CA GLY A 265 20.39 -4.46 37.14
C GLY A 265 21.91 -4.32 37.22
N GLY A 266 22.43 -3.14 37.57
CA GLY A 266 23.87 -2.94 37.72
C GLY A 266 24.22 -1.89 38.77
N GLN A 267 24.70 -2.38 39.92
CA GLN A 267 25.34 -1.67 41.05
C GLN A 267 24.48 -1.52 42.32
N ALA A 268 24.32 -2.64 43.03
CA ALA A 268 24.45 -2.67 44.48
C ALA A 268 25.52 -3.73 44.79
N ALA A 269 26.77 -3.29 44.83
CA ALA A 269 27.89 -3.98 45.46
C ALA A 269 28.25 -3.19 46.72
#